data_AF-A0A3R7QY69-F1
#
_entry.id   AF-A0A3R7QY69-F1
#
_cell.length_a   1.000
_cell.length_b   1.000
_cell.length_c   1.000
_cell.angle_alpha   90.00
_cell.angle_beta   90.00
_cell.angle_gamma   90.00
#
_symmetry.space_group_name_H-M   'P 1'
#
loop_
_entity.id
_entity.type
_entity.pdbx_description
1 polymer ?
#
loop_
_entity_poly.entity_id
_entity_poly.type
_entity_poly.pdbx_seq_one_letter_code
_entity_poly.pdbx_strand_id
1 'polypeptide(L)'
;MYGYDGDDVIDGGAGGKNKAWGGNGADTFVTRDSKGYLKIMDFEVGRDLIEFCGCASTRIEMRGDNAWILKGSTVKAVVVGVDESDLTMDFANGIIF
;
A
#
# COMPACT_ATOMS: atom_id res chain seq x y z
N MET A 1 -11.45 -4.85 -4.86
CA MET A 1 -10.74 -4.79 -6.15
C MET A 1 -9.81 -5.97 -6.16
N TYR A 2 -9.69 -6.65 -7.29
CA TYR A 2 -8.93 -7.89 -7.43
C TYR A 2 -8.06 -7.76 -8.68
N GLY A 3 -6.77 -8.05 -8.57
CA GLY A 3 -5.83 -8.18 -9.71
C GLY A 3 -6.01 -9.51 -10.44
N TYR A 4 -6.11 -10.60 -9.66
CA TYR A 4 -6.22 -12.00 -10.10
C TYR A 4 -4.86 -12.65 -10.38
N ASP A 5 -4.60 -13.12 -11.59
CA ASP A 5 -3.34 -13.79 -11.96
C ASP A 5 -2.52 -12.84 -12.85
N GLY A 6 -1.22 -12.74 -12.57
CA GLY A 6 -0.28 -11.88 -13.28
C GLY A 6 0.15 -10.69 -12.42
N ASP A 7 1.08 -9.90 -12.94
CA ASP A 7 1.57 -8.70 -12.24
C ASP A 7 0.59 -7.54 -12.50
N ASP A 8 -0.22 -7.18 -11.51
CA ASP A 8 -1.29 -6.19 -11.65
C ASP A 8 -0.95 -4.82 -11.05
N VAL A 9 -1.47 -3.76 -11.66
CA VAL A 9 -1.44 -2.40 -11.10
C VAL A 9 -2.83 -2.05 -10.57
N ILE A 10 -2.94 -1.93 -9.24
CA ILE A 10 -4.23 -1.78 -8.55
C ILE A 10 -4.33 -0.37 -7.95
N ASP A 11 -5.17 0.45 -8.57
CA ASP A 11 -5.48 1.82 -8.11
C ASP A 11 -6.95 1.93 -7.69
N GLY A 12 -7.17 2.28 -6.42
CA GLY A 12 -8.51 2.51 -5.87
C GLY A 12 -9.15 3.85 -6.24
N GLY A 13 -8.44 4.69 -6.98
CA GLY A 13 -8.87 6.03 -7.35
C GLY A 13 -8.93 6.99 -6.16
N ALA A 14 -9.54 8.16 -6.40
CA ALA A 14 -9.52 9.25 -5.44
C ALA A 14 -10.49 9.08 -4.25
N GLY A 15 -11.37 8.08 -4.24
CA GLY A 15 -12.50 7.99 -3.31
C GLY A 15 -12.55 6.70 -2.49
N GLY A 16 -13.00 6.84 -1.24
CA GLY A 16 -13.45 5.71 -0.41
C GLY A 16 -12.35 4.92 0.30
N LYS A 17 -12.80 3.88 1.01
CA LYS A 17 -11.97 2.86 1.65
C LYS A 17 -12.15 1.58 0.85
N ASN A 18 -11.26 1.33 -0.11
CA ASN A 18 -11.41 0.19 -1.00
C ASN A 18 -10.55 -0.96 -0.52
N LYS A 19 -11.13 -2.15 -0.39
CA LYS A 19 -10.35 -3.37 -0.19
C LYS A 19 -9.72 -3.79 -1.52
N ALA A 20 -8.44 -4.13 -1.51
CA ALA A 20 -7.69 -4.57 -2.66
C ALA A 20 -7.03 -5.92 -2.36
N TRP A 21 -7.08 -6.80 -3.35
CA TRP A 21 -6.40 -8.08 -3.38
C TRP A 21 -5.56 -8.13 -4.65
N GLY A 22 -4.28 -8.42 -4.52
CA GLY A 22 -3.37 -8.62 -5.64
C GLY A 22 -3.73 -9.92 -6.36
N GLY A 23 -3.56 -11.03 -5.64
CA GLY A 23 -3.70 -12.37 -6.15
C GLY A 23 -2.33 -12.99 -6.40
N ASN A 24 -2.18 -13.71 -7.50
CA ASN A 24 -0.89 -14.31 -7.88
C ASN A 24 -0.13 -13.35 -8.78
N GLY A 25 1.11 -13.03 -8.43
CA GLY A 25 1.96 -12.16 -9.25
C GLY A 25 2.70 -11.15 -8.38
N ALA A 26 3.55 -10.35 -8.99
CA ALA A 26 4.19 -9.20 -8.34
C ALA A 26 3.30 -7.96 -8.55
N ASP A 27 2.40 -7.72 -7.60
CA ASP A 27 1.37 -6.70 -7.73
C ASP A 27 1.84 -5.34 -7.23
N THR A 28 1.34 -4.26 -7.83
CA THR A 28 1.63 -2.87 -7.44
C THR A 28 0.35 -2.17 -7.00
N PHE A 29 0.27 -1.81 -5.72
CA PHE A 29 -0.85 -1.06 -5.14
C PHE A 29 -0.56 0.44 -5.16
N VAL A 30 -1.37 1.21 -5.88
CA VAL A 30 -1.13 2.65 -6.08
C VAL A 30 -1.91 3.47 -5.04
N THR A 31 -1.18 4.24 -4.24
CA THR A 31 -1.80 5.22 -3.33
C THR A 31 -1.97 6.57 -4.00
N ARG A 32 -3.10 7.24 -3.74
CA ARG A 32 -3.39 8.56 -4.29
C ARG A 32 -3.28 9.64 -3.24
N ASP A 33 -2.96 10.86 -3.67
CA ASP A 33 -2.97 12.02 -2.78
C ASP A 33 -4.39 12.57 -2.53
N SER A 34 -5.30 11.71 -2.08
CA SER A 34 -6.67 12.06 -1.70
C SER A 34 -6.96 11.68 -0.25
N LYS A 35 -8.21 11.85 0.19
CA LYS A 35 -8.70 11.40 1.51
C LYS A 35 -9.06 9.91 1.55
N GLY A 36 -9.13 9.25 0.39
CA GLY A 36 -9.35 7.81 0.30
C GLY A 36 -8.08 7.03 0.61
N TYR A 37 -8.24 5.74 0.94
CA TYR A 37 -7.11 4.82 1.13
C TYR A 37 -7.44 3.41 0.67
N LEU A 38 -6.40 2.67 0.30
CA LEU A 38 -6.49 1.24 0.03
C LEU A 38 -6.35 0.44 1.33
N LYS A 39 -7.17 -0.58 1.48
CA LYS A 39 -6.97 -1.64 2.46
C LYS A 39 -6.49 -2.88 1.70
N ILE A 40 -5.19 -3.11 1.71
CA ILE A 40 -4.52 -4.18 0.97
C ILE A 40 -4.60 -5.43 1.82
N MET A 41 -5.16 -6.50 1.27
CA MET A 41 -5.66 -7.63 2.04
C MET A 41 -4.76 -8.87 2.01
N ASP A 42 -3.82 -8.95 1.07
CA ASP A 42 -3.01 -10.12 0.75
C ASP A 42 -1.58 -9.73 0.28
N PHE A 43 -1.06 -8.60 0.77
CA PHE A 43 0.26 -8.11 0.41
C PHE A 43 1.35 -9.14 0.74
N GLU A 44 2.17 -9.49 -0.25
CA GLU A 44 3.32 -10.37 -0.09
C GLU A 44 4.63 -9.58 -0.05
N VAL A 45 5.23 -9.51 1.14
CA VAL A 45 6.51 -8.82 1.39
C VAL A 45 7.61 -9.34 0.48
N GLY A 46 8.37 -8.42 -0.14
CA GLY A 46 9.45 -8.76 -1.07
C GLY A 46 9.00 -9.24 -2.45
N ARG A 47 7.69 -9.32 -2.72
CA ARG A 47 7.13 -9.61 -4.06
C ARG A 47 6.28 -8.45 -4.56
N ASP A 48 5.34 -7.99 -3.75
CA ASP A 48 4.43 -6.90 -4.08
C ASP A 48 5.04 -5.54 -3.75
N LEU A 49 4.52 -4.50 -4.40
CA LEU A 49 4.94 -3.11 -4.23
C LEU A 49 3.75 -2.24 -3.84
N ILE A 50 4.02 -1.17 -3.08
CA ILE A 50 3.08 -0.07 -2.85
C ILE A 50 3.69 1.20 -3.40
N GLU A 51 3.08 1.76 -4.45
CA GLU A 51 3.48 3.05 -4.99
C GLU A 51 2.90 4.19 -4.15
N PHE A 52 3.75 5.15 -3.78
CA PHE A 52 3.37 6.34 -3.04
C PHE A 52 4.01 7.60 -3.62
N CYS A 53 3.69 8.76 -3.04
CA CYS A 53 4.16 10.06 -3.53
C CYS A 53 5.69 10.26 -3.55
N GLY A 54 6.50 9.33 -3.00
CA GLY A 54 7.94 9.54 -2.75
C GLY A 54 8.25 10.67 -1.76
N CYS A 55 7.22 11.21 -1.10
CA CYS A 55 7.34 12.44 -0.34
C CYS A 55 7.76 12.18 1.12
N ALA A 56 8.66 13.01 1.64
CA ALA A 56 9.29 12.87 2.96
C ALA A 56 8.33 12.87 4.17
N SER A 57 7.07 13.28 3.97
CA SER A 57 6.03 13.21 5.01
C SER A 57 5.32 11.86 5.07
N THR A 58 5.74 10.89 4.26
CA THR A 58 5.27 9.51 4.29
C THR A 58 5.95 8.76 5.43
N ARG A 59 5.15 8.03 6.21
CA ARG A 59 5.64 7.12 7.24
C ARG A 59 4.75 5.89 7.34
N ILE A 60 5.31 4.84 7.92
CA ILE A 60 4.59 3.64 8.32
C ILE A 60 4.38 3.72 9.83
N GLU A 61 3.19 3.34 10.30
CA GLU A 61 2.87 3.16 11.71
C GLU A 61 2.15 1.83 11.93
N MET A 62 2.60 1.03 12.90
CA MET A 62 1.85 -0.13 13.37
C MET A 62 0.62 0.27 14.17
N ARG A 63 -0.53 -0.35 13.83
CA ARG A 63 -1.76 -0.25 14.61
C ARG A 63 -2.46 -1.60 14.68
N GLY A 64 -2.34 -2.25 15.84
CA GLY A 64 -2.67 -3.68 15.98
C GLY A 64 -1.77 -4.48 15.04
N ASP A 65 -2.34 -5.42 14.31
CA ASP A 65 -1.61 -6.32 13.41
C ASP A 65 -1.51 -5.78 11.98
N ASN A 66 -1.55 -4.46 11.77
CA ASN A 66 -1.53 -3.87 10.44
C ASN A 66 -0.54 -2.71 10.39
N ALA A 67 0.22 -2.65 9.30
CA ALA A 67 1.01 -1.49 8.94
C ALA A 67 0.14 -0.43 8.25
N TRP A 68 0.17 0.80 8.75
CA TRP A 68 -0.57 1.92 8.18
C TRP A 68 0.41 2.86 7.50
N ILE A 69 0.19 3.12 6.22
CA ILE A 69 0.97 4.09 5.45
C ILE A 69 0.25 5.43 5.52
N LEU A 70 0.93 6.44 6.06
CA LEU A 70 0.38 7.78 6.26
C LEU A 70 1.23 8.81 5.54
N LYS A 71 0.57 9.82 4.98
CA LYS A 71 1.17 11.09 4.57
C LYS A 71 0.65 12.18 5.50
N GLY A 72 1.51 12.69 6.38
CA GLY A 72 1.06 13.59 7.46
C GLY A 72 -0.03 12.93 8.32
N SER A 73 -1.18 13.57 8.52
CA SER A 73 -2.29 12.98 9.28
C SER A 73 -3.23 12.09 8.44
N THR A 74 -2.97 11.95 7.14
CA THR A 74 -3.88 11.24 6.22
C THR A 74 -3.37 9.83 5.96
N VAL A 75 -4.25 8.83 6.14
CA VAL A 75 -3.98 7.44 5.80
C VAL A 75 -4.06 7.28 4.28
N LYS A 76 -3.09 6.58 3.70
CA LYS A 76 -2.96 6.34 2.26
C LYS A 76 -3.14 4.86 1.91
N ALA A 77 -2.64 3.99 2.76
CA ALA A 77 -2.93 2.57 2.70
C ALA A 77 -2.91 1.93 4.09
N VAL A 78 -3.59 0.80 4.22
CA VAL A 78 -3.50 -0.11 5.35
C VAL A 78 -3.14 -1.47 4.79
N VAL A 79 -2.00 -2.00 5.19
CA VAL A 79 -1.50 -3.32 4.80
C VAL A 79 -1.90 -4.30 5.90
N VAL A 80 -2.82 -5.21 5.57
CA VAL A 80 -3.44 -6.07 6.56
C VAL A 80 -2.55 -7.25 6.89
N GLY A 81 -2.28 -7.46 8.18
CA GLY A 81 -1.52 -8.63 8.66
C GLY A 81 -0.01 -8.55 8.40
N VAL A 82 0.51 -7.40 7.97
CA VAL A 82 1.94 -7.17 7.73
C VAL A 82 2.49 -6.26 8.82
N ASP A 83 3.64 -6.64 9.37
CA ASP A 83 4.39 -5.87 10.35
C ASP A 83 5.18 -4.74 9.67
N GLU A 84 5.27 -3.56 10.29
CA GLU A 84 6.01 -2.43 9.69
C GLU A 84 7.50 -2.71 9.56
N SER A 85 8.05 -3.58 10.42
CA SER A 85 9.48 -3.92 10.40
C SER A 85 9.87 -4.80 9.22
N ASP A 86 8.88 -5.44 8.58
CA ASP A 86 9.07 -6.21 7.35
C ASP A 86 9.04 -5.32 6.09
N LEU A 87 8.61 -4.06 6.21
CA LEU A 87 8.46 -3.13 5.09
C LEU A 87 9.65 -2.18 4.97
N THR A 88 10.12 -2.00 3.74
CA THR A 88 11.15 -1.03 3.41
C THR A 88 10.59 0.08 2.54
N MET A 89 10.80 1.35 2.92
CA MET A 89 10.47 2.51 2.09
C MET A 89 11.67 2.96 1.25
N ASP A 90 11.51 2.96 -0.07
CA ASP A 90 12.43 3.59 -1.00
C ASP A 90 11.85 4.93 -1.49
N PHE A 91 12.32 6.02 -0.89
CA PHE A 91 11.92 7.37 -1.26
C PHE A 91 12.40 7.80 -2.64
N ALA A 92 13.51 7.24 -3.15
CA ALA A 92 14.05 7.61 -4.46
C ALA A 92 13.16 7.10 -5.59
N ASN A 93 12.59 5.90 -5.41
CA ASN A 93 11.71 5.26 -6.38
C ASN A 93 10.21 5.43 -6.05
N GLY A 94 9.86 5.92 -4.86
CA GLY A 94 8.48 6.13 -4.44
C GLY A 94 7.72 4.82 -4.21
N ILE A 95 8.41 3.78 -3.72
CA ILE A 95 7.86 2.45 -3.49
C ILE A 95 8.10 1.95 -2.07
N ILE A 96 7.21 1.05 -1.63
CA ILE A 96 7.33 0.28 -0.38
C ILE A 96 7.24 -1.21 -0.75
N PHE A 97 8.09 -2.05 -0.18
CA PHE A 97 8.18 -3.49 -0.46
C PHE A 97 8.58 -4.30 0.78
#